data_AF-M7WH31-F1
#
_entry.id   AF-M7WH31-F1
#
_cell.length_a   1.000
_cell.length_b   1.000
_cell.length_c   1.000
_cell.angle_alpha   90.00
_cell.angle_beta   90.00
_cell.angle_gamma   90.00
#
_symmetry.space_group_name_H-M   'P 1'
#
loop_
_entity.id
_entity.type
_entity.pdbx_description
1 polymer ?
#
loop_
_entity_poly.entity_id
_entity_poly.type
_entity_poly.pdbx_seq_one_letter_code
_entity_poly.pdbx_strand_id
1 'polypeptide(L)'
;MGVFFNVIRPIVSLIPTINEPTKKIGFKEKLMWTGITLLVFLVCSQIPLIGTDIVGNDPFYWMRLVMASNRGSLMELGISPIVTASMVMQLLQGAKIIS
;
A
#
# COMPACT_ATOMS: atom_id res chain seq x y z
N MET A 1 -21.94 10.14 -13.15
CA MET A 1 -21.51 10.57 -11.80
C MET A 1 -22.44 9.94 -10.77
N GLY A 2 -22.24 8.64 -10.52
CA GLY A 2 -23.21 7.79 -9.83
C GLY A 2 -23.33 8.03 -8.33
N VAL A 3 -24.47 7.64 -7.78
CA VAL A 3 -24.87 7.66 -6.36
C VAL A 3 -23.77 7.15 -5.41
N PHE A 4 -22.94 6.20 -5.88
CA PHE A 4 -21.81 5.63 -5.17
C PHE A 4 -20.81 6.69 -4.64
N PHE A 5 -20.41 7.67 -5.46
CA PHE A 5 -19.45 8.69 -5.02
C PHE A 5 -20.02 9.65 -3.97
N ASN A 6 -21.33 9.92 -4.00
CA ASN A 6 -21.96 10.81 -3.02
C ASN A 6 -22.06 10.17 -1.62
N VAL A 7 -22.19 8.85 -1.54
CA VAL A 7 -22.22 8.13 -0.26
C VAL A 7 -20.83 8.07 0.39
N ILE A 8 -19.77 8.01 -0.42
CA ILE A 8 -18.39 7.81 0.08
C ILE A 8 -17.68 9.14 0.33
N ARG A 9 -18.14 10.26 -0.24
CA ARG A 9 -17.63 11.62 0.00
C ARG A 9 -17.30 11.96 1.47
N PRO A 10 -18.18 11.72 2.46
CA PRO A 10 -17.86 12.03 3.87
C PRO A 10 -16.73 11.16 4.44
N ILE A 11 -16.55 9.93 3.92
CA ILE A 11 -15.48 9.02 4.34
C ILE A 11 -14.16 9.44 3.70
N VAL A 12 -14.15 9.83 2.42
CA VAL A 12 -12.94 10.30 1.73
C VAL A 12 -12.39 11.57 2.38
N SER A 13 -13.26 12.49 2.83
CA SER A 13 -12.80 13.71 3.52
C SER A 13 -12.13 13.46 4.86
N LEU A 14 -12.31 12.28 5.45
CA LEU A 14 -11.66 11.91 6.71
C LEU A 14 -10.23 11.38 6.50
N ILE A 15 -9.94 10.87 5.30
CA ILE A 15 -8.64 10.26 4.97
C ILE A 15 -7.67 11.36 4.53
N PRO A 16 -6.50 11.51 5.18
CA PRO A 16 -5.53 12.51 4.79
C PRO A 16 -5.03 12.21 3.36
N THR A 17 -5.22 13.17 2.46
CA THR A 17 -4.77 13.08 1.07
C THR A 17 -3.61 14.04 0.84
N ILE A 18 -2.55 13.57 0.20
CA ILE A 18 -1.40 14.41 -0.16
C ILE A 18 -1.72 15.16 -1.45
N ASN A 19 -1.54 16.48 -1.46
CA ASN A 19 -1.68 17.31 -2.66
C ASN A 19 -0.48 17.13 -3.60
N GLU A 20 -0.73 17.21 -4.90
CA GLU A 20 0.34 17.17 -5.90
C GLU A 20 1.31 18.35 -5.75
N PRO A 21 2.60 18.16 -6.06
CA PRO A 21 3.60 19.21 -5.95
C PRO A 21 3.29 20.36 -6.92
N THR A 22 3.23 21.59 -6.40
CA THR A 22 2.96 22.80 -7.19
C THR A 22 4.07 23.17 -8.17
N LYS A 23 5.28 22.61 -7.98
CA LYS A 23 6.45 22.83 -8.83
C LYS A 23 6.90 21.51 -9.45
N LYS A 24 7.44 21.59 -10.67
CA LYS A 24 8.08 20.44 -11.32
C LYS A 24 9.33 20.04 -10.55
N ILE A 25 9.29 18.85 -9.96
CA ILE A 25 10.38 18.26 -9.19
C ILE A 25 11.51 17.81 -10.14
N GLY A 26 12.74 18.21 -9.86
CA GLY A 26 13.92 17.79 -10.62
C GLY A 26 14.24 16.30 -10.46
N PHE A 27 14.99 15.70 -11.40
CA PHE A 27 15.33 14.28 -11.36
C PHE A 27 16.08 13.86 -10.08
N LYS A 28 17.06 14.66 -9.64
CA LYS A 28 17.84 14.40 -8.41
C LYS A 28 16.95 14.34 -7.17
N GLU A 29 15.97 15.23 -7.09
CA GLU A 29 15.05 15.29 -5.96
C GLU A 29 14.10 14.07 -5.95
N LYS A 30 13.58 13.66 -7.11
CA LYS A 30 12.83 12.40 -7.22
C LYS A 30 13.64 11.19 -6.74
N LEU A 31 14.91 11.11 -7.14
CA LEU A 31 15.79 10.03 -6.72
C LEU A 31 16.04 10.04 -5.20
N MET A 32 16.20 11.23 -4.61
CA MET A 32 16.32 11.38 -3.16
C MET A 32 15.06 10.89 -2.43
N TRP A 33 13.86 11.24 -2.90
CA TRP A 33 12.60 10.75 -2.33
C TRP A 33 12.44 9.23 -2.44
N THR A 34 12.82 8.63 -3.57
CA THR A 34 12.85 7.16 -3.72
C THR A 34 13.84 6.52 -2.75
N GLY A 35 15.01 7.12 -2.55
CA GLY A 35 16.00 6.62 -1.59
C GLY A 35 15.50 6.67 -0.14
N ILE A 36 14.87 7.77 0.26
CA ILE A 36 14.32 7.94 1.62
C ILE A 36 13.22 6.92 1.88
N THR A 37 12.27 6.77 0.95
CA THR A 37 11.15 5.80 1.08
C THR A 37 11.65 4.37 1.15
N LEU A 38 12.67 4.01 0.36
CA LEU A 38 13.31 2.69 0.41
C LEU A 38 13.99 2.43 1.77
N LEU A 39 14.65 3.43 2.35
CA LEU A 39 15.29 3.31 3.66
C LEU A 39 14.25 3.06 4.76
N VAL A 40 13.15 3.81 4.75
CA VAL A 40 12.02 3.59 5.68
C VAL A 40 11.46 2.18 5.53
N PHE A 41 11.28 1.71 4.28
CA PHE A 41 10.79 0.35 4.01
C PHE A 41 11.72 -0.72 4.60
N LEU A 42 13.04 -0.54 4.48
CA LEU A 42 14.04 -1.47 5.01
C LEU A 42 14.07 -1.49 6.54
N VAL A 43 13.90 -0.33 7.19
CA VAL A 43 13.79 -0.24 8.65
C VAL A 43 12.52 -0.94 9.13
N CYS A 44 11.36 -0.67 8.53
CA CYS A 44 10.10 -1.33 8.87
C CYS A 44 10.18 -2.85 8.70
N SER A 45 10.91 -3.33 7.69
CA SER A 45 11.09 -4.76 7.43
C SER A 45 11.88 -5.49 8.52
N GLN A 46 12.67 -4.77 9.32
CA GLN A 46 13.49 -5.33 10.41
C GLN A 46 12.86 -5.19 11.80
N ILE A 47 11.89 -4.29 11.98
CA ILE A 47 11.24 -4.09 13.28
C ILE A 47 10.27 -5.26 13.54
N PRO A 48 10.49 -6.06 14.59
CA PRO A 48 9.64 -7.21 14.86
C PRO A 48 8.25 -6.78 15.33
N LEU A 49 7.23 -7.52 14.90
CA LEU A 49 5.86 -7.34 15.34
C LEU A 49 5.64 -8.08 16.65
N ILE A 50 5.13 -7.39 17.66
CA ILE A 50 4.84 -7.96 18.97
C ILE A 50 3.57 -8.83 18.86
N GLY A 51 3.66 -10.10 19.28
CA GLY A 51 2.52 -11.04 19.31
C GLY A 51 2.49 -12.06 18.18
N THR A 52 3.52 -12.14 17.34
CA THR A 52 3.61 -13.14 16.26
C THR A 52 4.37 -14.39 16.70
N ASP A 53 3.72 -15.56 16.65
CA ASP A 53 4.38 -16.84 16.81
C ASP A 53 5.17 -17.20 15.53
N ILE A 54 6.50 -17.10 15.61
CA ILE A 54 7.42 -17.42 14.50
C ILE A 54 7.55 -18.95 14.32
N VAL A 55 7.02 -19.74 15.27
CA VAL A 55 7.13 -21.20 15.29
C VAL A 55 6.00 -21.83 14.48
N GLY A 56 6.31 -22.33 13.28
CA GLY A 56 5.38 -23.09 12.44
C GLY A 56 5.67 -22.96 10.95
N ASN A 57 5.12 -23.89 10.13
CA ASN A 57 5.20 -23.80 8.67
C ASN A 57 4.41 -22.58 8.18
N ASP A 58 4.98 -21.81 7.24
CA ASP A 58 4.36 -20.60 6.71
C ASP A 58 3.51 -20.94 5.46
N PRO A 59 2.17 -21.03 5.57
CA PRO A 59 1.31 -21.36 4.44
C PRO A 59 1.35 -20.29 3.34
N PHE A 60 1.88 -19.09 3.64
CA PHE A 60 1.92 -17.97 2.71
C PHE A 60 3.28 -17.79 2.03
N TYR A 61 4.22 -18.71 2.17
CA TYR A 61 5.59 -18.57 1.64
C TYR A 61 5.65 -18.01 0.20
N TRP A 62 4.87 -18.58 -0.73
CA TRP A 62 4.79 -18.11 -2.12
C TRP A 62 4.12 -16.74 -2.27
N MET A 63 3.08 -16.49 -1.47
CA MET A 63 2.35 -15.23 -1.47
C MET A 63 3.21 -14.08 -0.93
N ARG A 64 4.07 -14.36 0.07
CA ARG A 64 4.98 -13.38 0.67
C ARG A 64 6.00 -12.83 -0.33
N LEU A 65 6.45 -13.65 -1.28
CA LEU A 65 7.34 -13.22 -2.36
C LEU A 65 6.69 -12.12 -3.22
N VAL A 66 5.41 -12.30 -3.58
CA VAL A 66 4.66 -11.35 -4.41
C VAL A 66 4.24 -10.11 -3.62
N MET A 67 3.93 -10.29 -2.34
CA MET A 67 3.49 -9.22 -1.44
C MET A 67 4.64 -8.41 -0.84
N ALA A 68 5.90 -8.75 -1.11
CA ALA A 68 7.08 -8.14 -0.51
C ALA A 68 6.98 -8.08 1.04
N SER A 69 6.49 -9.15 1.65
CA SER A 69 6.18 -9.20 3.08
C SER A 69 7.19 -10.05 3.86
N ASN A 70 7.58 -9.61 5.06
CA ASN A 70 8.48 -10.35 5.94
C ASN A 70 7.71 -10.85 7.17
N ARG A 71 7.75 -12.16 7.43
CA ARG A 71 7.06 -12.77 8.58
C ARG A 71 7.61 -12.20 9.89
N GLY A 72 6.71 -11.82 10.80
CA GLY A 72 7.07 -11.37 12.14
C GLY A 72 7.68 -9.97 12.20
N SER A 73 7.59 -9.15 11.14
CA SER A 73 7.93 -7.73 11.19
C SER A 73 6.72 -6.85 10.88
N LEU A 74 6.86 -5.52 10.99
CA LEU A 74 5.82 -4.57 10.57
C LEU A 74 5.38 -4.77 9.11
N MET A 75 6.22 -5.42 8.30
CA MET A 75 5.95 -5.76 6.91
C MET A 75 5.28 -7.13 6.73
N GLU A 76 4.61 -7.68 7.76
CA GLU A 76 3.99 -9.02 7.67
C GLU A 76 2.92 -9.13 6.58
N LEU A 77 2.17 -8.06 6.34
CA LEU A 77 1.19 -7.97 5.24
C LEU A 77 1.78 -7.36 3.96
N GLY A 78 2.99 -6.77 4.04
CA GLY A 78 3.68 -6.17 2.90
C GLY A 78 2.85 -5.11 2.18
N ILE A 79 2.95 -5.10 0.84
CA ILE A 79 2.19 -4.19 -0.04
C ILE A 79 0.78 -4.69 -0.37
N SER A 80 0.36 -5.82 0.22
CA SER A 80 -0.89 -6.51 -0.15
C SER A 80 -2.14 -5.64 -0.08
N PRO A 81 -2.38 -4.81 0.96
CA PRO A 81 -3.63 -4.06 1.04
C PRO A 81 -3.76 -3.05 -0.10
N ILE A 82 -2.64 -2.47 -0.54
CA ILE A 82 -2.58 -1.48 -1.62
C ILE A 82 -2.80 -2.16 -2.97
N VAL A 83 -2.13 -3.29 -3.20
CA VAL A 83 -2.25 -4.02 -4.47
C VAL A 83 -3.67 -4.60 -4.63
N THR A 84 -4.22 -5.21 -3.58
CA THR A 84 -5.59 -5.74 -3.64
C THR A 84 -6.64 -4.65 -3.84
N ALA A 85 -6.53 -3.52 -3.13
CA ALA A 85 -7.44 -2.39 -3.31
C ALA A 85 -7.39 -1.84 -4.75
N SER A 86 -6.18 -1.68 -5.30
CA SER A 86 -6.01 -1.21 -6.68
C SER A 86 -6.55 -2.20 -7.72
N MET A 87 -6.31 -3.50 -7.53
CA MET A 87 -6.83 -4.57 -8.40
C MET A 87 -8.36 -4.57 -8.43
N VAL A 88 -9.01 -4.48 -7.26
CA VAL A 88 -10.48 -4.41 -7.16
C VAL A 88 -11.00 -3.16 -7.86
N MET A 89 -10.39 -2.00 -7.64
CA MET A 89 -10.84 -0.75 -8.25
C MET A 89 -10.67 -0.73 -9.77
N GLN A 90 -9.58 -1.30 -10.29
CA GLN A 90 -9.36 -1.48 -11.72
C GLN A 90 -10.37 -2.45 -12.33
N LEU A 91 -10.70 -3.54 -11.62
CA LEU A 91 -11.70 -4.51 -12.06
C LEU A 91 -13.10 -3.89 -12.14
N LEU A 92 -13.51 -3.13 -11.13
CA LEU A 92 -14.84 -2.48 -11.10
C LEU A 92 -15.01 -1.44 -12.20
N GLN A 93 -13.95 -0.70 -12.53
CA GLN A 93 -13.92 0.22 -13.67
C GLN A 93 -13.95 -0.54 -15.01
N GLY A 94 -13.14 -1.60 -15.15
CA GLY A 94 -13.10 -2.43 -16.36
C GLY A 94 -14.42 -3.14 -16.66
N ALA A 95 -15.12 -3.58 -15.61
CA ALA A 95 -16.45 -4.19 -15.70
C ALA A 95 -17.58 -3.16 -15.90
N LYS A 96 -17.26 -1.85 -15.95
CA LYS A 96 -18.22 -0.73 -16.05
C LYS A 96 -19.30 -0.70 -14.96
N ILE A 97 -19.04 -1.34 -13.83
CA ILE A 97 -19.92 -1.29 -12.64
C ILE A 97 -19.80 0.10 -12.00
N ILE A 98 -18.60 0.66 -12.02
CA ILE A 98 -18.30 2.03 -11.61
C ILE A 98 -17.81 2.78 -12.85
N SER A 99 -18.53 3.83 -13.25
CA SER A 99 -18.19 4.73 -14.37
C SER A 99 -18.16 6.18 -13.93
#